data_AF-A0A2G6FUF7-F1
#
_entry.id   AF-A0A2G6FUF7-F1
#
_cell.length_a   1.000
_cell.length_b   1.000
_cell.length_c   1.000
_cell.angle_alpha   90.00
_cell.angle_beta   90.00
_cell.angle_gamma   90.00
#
_symmetry.space_group_name_H-M   'P 1'
#
loop_
_entity.id
_entity.type
_entity.pdbx_description
1 polymer ?
#
loop_
_entity_poly.entity_id
_entity_poly.type
_entity_poly.pdbx_seq_one_letter_code
_entity_poly.pdbx_strand_id
1 'polypeptide(L)'
;MPKFTKKVEELESRFEKWLFILKNLQDLQRIPASMQEKIFAKLFDAAEIAGFTPEQVLAYEDSLKYYRDLKNSFDTARSEGWQEGKEEGREEGREEGLKEGIEQGIEKGIEKGIEKGIEKGIEKGIEQTARNALKMGISIADTAKLTGLTPEQIEKLG
;
A
#
# COMPACT_ATOMS: atom_id res chain seq x y z
N MET A 1 -36.88 24.69 -27.65
CA MET A 1 -36.99 26.17 -27.56
C MET A 1 -38.24 26.64 -28.29
N PRO A 2 -39.40 26.73 -27.60
CA PRO A 2 -40.68 27.00 -28.26
C PRO A 2 -40.83 28.44 -28.81
N LYS A 3 -40.08 29.41 -28.27
CA LYS A 3 -40.19 30.84 -28.65
C LYS A 3 -39.23 31.29 -29.76
N PHE A 4 -38.31 30.44 -30.22
CA PHE A 4 -37.36 30.79 -31.28
C PHE A 4 -37.86 30.22 -32.60
N THR A 5 -38.34 31.08 -33.52
CA THR A 5 -38.96 30.69 -34.79
C THR A 5 -38.31 31.32 -36.02
N LYS A 6 -37.19 32.03 -35.83
CA LYS A 6 -36.47 32.72 -36.91
C LYS A 6 -35.88 31.74 -37.93
N LYS A 7 -35.92 32.10 -39.21
CA LYS A 7 -35.28 31.38 -40.32
C LYS A 7 -33.82 31.80 -40.49
N VAL A 8 -33.05 31.07 -41.30
CA VAL A 8 -31.60 31.27 -41.52
C VAL A 8 -31.30 32.69 -42.02
N GLU A 9 -32.21 33.27 -42.80
CA GLU A 9 -32.11 34.60 -43.40
C GLU A 9 -32.36 35.73 -42.38
N GLU A 10 -33.00 35.41 -41.26
CA GLU A 10 -33.42 36.35 -40.21
C GLU A 10 -32.44 36.36 -39.00
N LEU A 11 -31.31 35.65 -39.12
CA LEU A 11 -30.31 35.52 -38.06
C LEU A 11 -29.36 36.72 -38.09
N GLU A 12 -29.49 37.61 -37.11
CA GLU A 12 -28.68 38.84 -37.05
C GLU A 12 -27.46 38.68 -36.13
N SER A 13 -27.58 37.87 -35.07
CA SER A 13 -26.54 37.72 -34.05
C SER A 13 -25.96 36.31 -33.97
N ARG A 14 -24.71 36.22 -33.48
CA ARG A 14 -24.06 34.93 -33.21
C ARG A 14 -24.83 34.07 -32.21
N PHE A 15 -25.49 34.68 -31.24
CA PHE A 15 -26.32 33.98 -30.27
C PHE A 15 -27.53 33.32 -30.93
N GLU A 16 -28.19 34.01 -31.86
CA GLU A 16 -29.30 33.45 -32.63
C GLU A 16 -28.84 32.31 -33.55
N LYS A 17 -27.64 32.42 -34.13
CA LYS A 17 -27.01 31.32 -34.87
C LYS A 17 -26.79 30.08 -34.00
N TRP A 18 -26.31 30.24 -32.76
CA TRP A 18 -26.18 29.14 -31.80
C TRP A 18 -27.53 28.51 -31.43
N LEU A 19 -28.55 29.34 -31.14
CA LEU A 19 -29.90 28.84 -30.85
C LEU A 19 -30.49 28.09 -32.04
N PHE A 20 -30.28 28.60 -33.26
CA PHE A 20 -30.73 27.95 -34.48
C PHE A 20 -30.04 26.60 -34.68
N ILE A 21 -28.72 26.52 -34.53
CA ILE A 21 -27.97 25.26 -34.69
C ILE A 21 -28.39 24.24 -33.64
N LEU A 22 -28.46 24.61 -32.36
CA LEU A 22 -28.85 23.68 -31.30
C LEU A 22 -30.31 23.24 -31.40
N LYS A 23 -31.20 24.10 -31.90
CA LYS A 23 -32.61 23.75 -32.14
C LYS A 23 -32.77 22.78 -33.31
N ASN A 24 -32.02 22.97 -34.39
CA ASN A 24 -32.17 22.22 -35.64
C ASN A 24 -31.03 21.20 -35.86
N LEU A 25 -30.33 20.80 -34.79
CA LEU A 25 -29.12 19.97 -34.86
C LEU A 25 -29.39 18.61 -35.53
N GLN A 26 -30.57 18.04 -35.31
CA GLN A 26 -30.97 16.76 -35.89
C GLN A 26 -31.24 16.83 -37.39
N ASP A 27 -31.65 18.00 -37.89
CA ASP A 27 -32.09 18.20 -39.29
C ASP A 27 -31.03 18.92 -40.15
N LEU A 28 -29.94 19.41 -39.55
CA LEU A 28 -28.88 20.12 -40.26
C LEU A 28 -27.95 19.14 -40.99
N GLN A 29 -28.25 18.86 -42.26
CA GLN A 29 -27.36 18.07 -43.13
C GLN A 29 -26.09 18.81 -43.58
N ARG A 30 -26.11 20.15 -43.59
CA ARG A 30 -24.98 21.01 -43.96
C ARG A 30 -25.06 22.37 -43.28
N ILE A 31 -23.91 22.99 -43.04
CA ILE A 31 -23.84 24.35 -42.50
C ILE A 31 -24.32 25.35 -43.56
N PRO A 32 -25.34 26.18 -43.30
CA PRO A 32 -25.72 27.27 -44.18
C PRO A 32 -24.57 28.27 -44.37
N ALA A 33 -24.44 28.84 -45.56
CA ALA A 33 -23.33 29.74 -45.91
C ALA A 33 -23.18 30.94 -44.96
N SER A 34 -24.29 31.44 -44.39
CA SER A 34 -24.31 32.53 -43.41
C SER A 34 -23.74 32.17 -42.03
N MET A 35 -23.44 30.89 -41.78
CA MET A 35 -22.96 30.34 -40.51
C MET A 35 -21.61 29.60 -40.63
N GLN A 36 -20.86 29.77 -41.73
CA GLN A 36 -19.51 29.20 -41.92
C GLN A 36 -18.42 29.94 -41.13
N GLU A 37 -18.72 30.39 -39.91
CA GLU A 37 -17.71 30.98 -39.02
C GLU A 37 -16.81 29.86 -38.47
N LYS A 38 -15.51 30.15 -38.29
CA LYS A 38 -14.51 29.17 -37.78
C LYS A 38 -14.93 28.45 -36.49
N ILE A 39 -15.76 29.08 -35.65
CA ILE A 39 -16.25 28.50 -34.40
C ILE A 39 -17.29 27.41 -34.63
N PHE A 40 -18.11 27.52 -35.66
CA PHE A 40 -19.14 26.53 -36.00
C PHE A 40 -18.55 25.35 -36.77
N ALA A 41 -17.49 25.56 -37.58
CA ALA A 41 -16.75 24.45 -38.20
C ALA A 41 -16.31 23.42 -37.15
N LYS A 42 -15.69 23.87 -36.05
CA LYS A 42 -15.28 23.00 -34.94
C LYS A 42 -16.43 22.25 -34.26
N LEU A 43 -17.63 22.82 -34.24
CA LEU A 43 -18.83 22.15 -33.70
C LEU A 43 -19.29 21.02 -34.61
N PHE A 44 -19.23 21.23 -35.94
CA PHE A 44 -19.61 20.22 -36.91
C PHE A 44 -18.57 19.10 -37.02
N ASP A 45 -17.28 19.42 -36.91
CA ASP A 45 -16.22 18.41 -36.77
C ASP A 45 -16.50 17.50 -35.55
N ALA A 46 -17.02 18.07 -34.45
CA ALA A 46 -17.42 17.31 -33.27
C ALA A 46 -18.75 16.54 -33.45
N ALA A 47 -19.66 17.04 -34.29
CA ALA A 47 -20.93 16.40 -34.61
C ALA A 47 -20.82 15.35 -35.74
N GLU A 48 -19.66 15.26 -36.40
CA GLU A 48 -19.37 14.39 -37.55
C GLU A 48 -19.58 12.90 -37.23
N ILE A 49 -19.51 12.50 -35.95
CA ILE A 49 -19.86 11.14 -35.47
C ILE A 49 -21.33 10.78 -35.79
N ALA A 50 -22.24 11.75 -35.82
CA ALA A 50 -23.65 11.53 -36.18
C ALA A 50 -23.87 11.35 -37.70
N GLY A 51 -22.88 11.66 -38.53
CA GLY A 51 -22.92 11.56 -39.99
C GLY A 51 -22.21 10.35 -40.57
N PHE A 52 -21.76 9.41 -39.73
CA PHE A 52 -21.01 8.24 -40.18
C PHE A 52 -21.84 7.35 -41.10
N THR A 53 -21.23 6.88 -42.19
CA THR A 53 -21.78 5.77 -42.97
C THR A 53 -21.74 4.48 -42.13
N PRO A 54 -22.53 3.44 -42.46
CA PRO A 54 -22.47 2.15 -41.77
C PRO A 54 -21.04 1.58 -41.66
N GLU A 55 -20.21 1.77 -42.69
CA GLU A 55 -18.81 1.33 -42.69
C GLU A 55 -17.94 2.14 -41.71
N GLN A 56 -18.18 3.45 -41.59
CA GLN A 56 -17.46 4.31 -40.65
C GLN A 56 -17.87 4.03 -39.20
N VAL A 57 -19.16 3.78 -38.95
CA VAL A 57 -19.64 3.32 -37.64
C VAL A 57 -18.97 2.01 -37.26
N LEU A 58 -18.94 1.04 -38.19
CA LEU A 58 -18.32 -0.26 -37.94
C LEU A 58 -16.81 -0.15 -37.68
N ALA A 59 -16.08 0.64 -38.47
CA ALA A 59 -14.66 0.88 -38.26
C ALA A 59 -14.38 1.59 -36.92
N TYR A 60 -15.23 2.54 -36.54
CA TYR A 60 -15.15 3.22 -35.25
C TYR A 60 -15.41 2.27 -34.08
N GLU A 61 -16.46 1.45 -34.15
CA GLU A 61 -16.77 0.42 -33.15
C GLU A 61 -15.64 -0.62 -33.03
N ASP A 62 -15.05 -1.05 -34.14
CA ASP A 62 -13.90 -1.96 -34.12
C ASP A 62 -12.68 -1.33 -33.44
N SER A 63 -12.41 -0.04 -33.68
CA SER A 63 -11.34 0.68 -33.01
C SER A 63 -11.58 0.79 -31.50
N LEU A 64 -12.82 1.06 -31.08
CA LEU A 64 -13.21 1.12 -29.68
C LEU A 64 -13.10 -0.24 -29.01
N LYS A 65 -13.50 -1.31 -29.71
CA LYS A 65 -13.38 -2.69 -29.24
C LYS A 65 -11.91 -3.04 -29.00
N TYR A 66 -11.04 -2.79 -29.98
CA TYR A 66 -9.60 -3.01 -29.85
C TYR A 66 -9.00 -2.23 -28.67
N TYR A 67 -9.35 -0.95 -28.53
CA TYR A 67 -8.89 -0.13 -27.41
C TYR A 67 -9.35 -0.69 -26.06
N ARG A 68 -10.63 -1.12 -25.96
CA ARG A 68 -11.19 -1.71 -24.73
C ARG A 68 -10.52 -3.03 -24.39
N ASP A 69 -10.29 -3.91 -25.36
CA ASP A 69 -9.62 -5.20 -25.16
C ASP A 69 -8.18 -4.99 -24.66
N LEU A 70 -7.47 -4.06 -25.29
CA LEU A 70 -6.11 -3.70 -24.90
C LEU A 70 -6.08 -3.11 -23.48
N LYS A 71 -6.98 -2.17 -23.19
CA LYS A 71 -7.08 -1.55 -21.86
C LYS A 71 -7.40 -2.58 -20.78
N ASN A 72 -8.36 -3.46 -21.02
CA ASN A 72 -8.73 -4.53 -20.09
C ASN A 72 -7.56 -5.48 -19.85
N SER A 73 -6.80 -5.83 -20.89
CA SER A 73 -5.62 -6.68 -20.77
C SER A 73 -4.54 -6.03 -19.90
N PHE A 74 -4.25 -4.74 -20.13
CA PHE A 74 -3.29 -4.00 -19.30
C PHE A 74 -3.75 -3.81 -17.86
N ASP A 75 -5.03 -3.48 -17.65
CA ASP A 75 -5.58 -3.30 -16.31
C ASP A 75 -5.56 -4.62 -15.53
N THR A 76 -5.86 -5.74 -16.19
CA THR A 76 -5.79 -7.09 -15.60
C THR A 76 -4.35 -7.44 -15.23
N ALA A 77 -3.41 -7.34 -16.18
CA ALA A 77 -2.00 -7.63 -15.92
C ALA A 77 -1.41 -6.75 -14.80
N ARG A 78 -1.81 -5.48 -14.73
CA ARG A 78 -1.39 -4.57 -13.66
C ARG A 78 -1.98 -4.97 -12.31
N SER A 79 -3.27 -5.34 -12.29
CA SER A 79 -3.95 -5.77 -11.06
C SER A 79 -3.36 -7.07 -10.53
N GLU A 80 -3.15 -8.05 -11.40
CA GLU A 80 -2.53 -9.34 -11.07
C GLU A 80 -1.11 -9.12 -10.55
N GLY A 81 -0.26 -8.38 -11.28
CA GLY A 81 1.11 -8.10 -10.83
C GLY A 81 1.18 -7.33 -9.50
N TRP A 82 0.22 -6.43 -9.23
CA TRP A 82 0.13 -5.77 -7.92
C TRP A 82 -0.29 -6.74 -6.81
N GLN A 83 -1.24 -7.63 -7.10
CA GLN A 83 -1.71 -8.62 -6.13
C GLN A 83 -0.61 -9.63 -5.79
N GLU A 84 0.06 -10.17 -6.80
CA GLU A 84 1.20 -11.08 -6.66
C GLU A 84 2.32 -10.42 -5.87
N GLY A 85 2.78 -9.23 -6.27
CA GLY A 85 3.86 -8.54 -5.56
C GLY A 85 3.51 -8.16 -4.12
N LYS A 86 2.23 -7.91 -3.82
CA LYS A 86 1.76 -7.67 -2.44
C LYS A 86 1.73 -8.95 -1.61
N GLU A 87 1.35 -10.07 -2.22
CA GLU A 87 1.33 -11.37 -1.56
C GLU A 87 2.75 -11.86 -1.27
N GLU A 88 3.63 -11.82 -2.27
CA GLU A 88 5.05 -12.15 -2.15
C GLU A 88 5.74 -11.28 -1.09
N GLY A 89 5.63 -9.95 -1.18
CA GLY A 89 6.24 -9.06 -0.19
C GLY A 89 5.68 -9.23 1.24
N ARG A 90 4.45 -9.73 1.39
CA ARG A 90 3.88 -10.05 2.70
C ARG A 90 4.42 -11.38 3.23
N GLU A 91 4.59 -12.37 2.37
CA GLU A 91 5.17 -13.66 2.72
C GLU A 91 6.63 -13.51 3.12
N GLU A 92 7.45 -12.85 2.28
CA GLU A 92 8.85 -12.55 2.56
C GLU A 92 9.00 -11.77 3.87
N GLY A 93 8.28 -10.66 4.04
CA GLY A 93 8.36 -9.87 5.26
C GLY A 93 7.92 -10.62 6.52
N ARG A 94 7.00 -11.60 6.38
CA ARG A 94 6.61 -12.47 7.51
C ARG A 94 7.70 -13.48 7.82
N GLU A 95 8.31 -14.09 6.82
CA GLU A 95 9.38 -15.07 7.00
C GLU A 95 10.62 -14.41 7.63
N GLU A 96 11.05 -13.28 7.09
CA GLU A 96 12.18 -12.50 7.62
C GLU A 96 11.90 -12.06 9.07
N GLY A 97 10.74 -11.46 9.33
CA GLY A 97 10.37 -11.01 10.67
C GLY A 97 10.28 -12.15 11.69
N LEU A 98 9.82 -13.34 11.27
CA LEU A 98 9.79 -14.52 12.13
C LEU A 98 11.21 -15.03 12.42
N LYS A 99 12.06 -15.11 11.39
CA LYS A 99 13.45 -15.56 11.53
C LYS A 99 14.23 -14.65 12.47
N GLU A 100 14.19 -13.33 12.23
CA GLU A 100 14.84 -12.34 13.09
C GLU A 100 14.30 -12.38 14.52
N GLY A 101 12.97 -12.50 14.67
CA GLY A 101 12.33 -12.57 15.98
C GLY A 101 12.75 -13.81 16.78
N ILE A 102 12.87 -14.97 16.13
CA ILE A 102 13.36 -16.21 16.75
C ILE A 102 14.83 -16.08 17.12
N GLU A 103 15.68 -15.61 16.20
CA GLU A 103 17.12 -15.46 16.43
C GLU A 103 17.40 -14.54 17.62
N GLN A 104 16.82 -13.33 17.62
CA GLN A 104 16.97 -12.39 18.73
C GLN A 104 16.36 -12.91 20.04
N GLY A 105 15.25 -13.64 19.95
CA GLY A 105 14.59 -14.24 21.12
C GLY A 105 15.45 -15.32 21.77
N ILE A 106 16.05 -16.19 20.97
CA ILE A 106 16.96 -17.26 21.43
C ILE A 106 18.23 -16.65 22.00
N GLU A 107 18.87 -15.73 21.30
CA GLU A 107 20.11 -15.08 21.75
C GLU A 107 19.92 -14.41 23.12
N LYS A 108 18.92 -13.53 23.24
CA LYS A 108 18.61 -12.84 24.50
C LYS A 108 18.17 -13.81 25.60
N GLY A 109 17.49 -14.89 25.24
CA GLY A 109 17.04 -15.92 26.18
C GLY A 109 18.21 -16.72 26.75
N ILE A 110 19.13 -17.15 25.89
CA ILE A 110 20.33 -17.90 26.28
C ILE A 110 21.26 -17.02 27.11
N GLU A 111 21.55 -15.80 26.66
CA GLU A 111 22.43 -14.87 27.38
C GLU A 111 21.94 -14.64 28.81
N LYS A 112 20.67 -14.23 28.96
CA LYS A 112 20.05 -14.02 30.29
C LYS A 112 19.97 -15.30 31.11
N GLY A 113 19.77 -16.44 30.47
CA GLY A 113 19.68 -17.74 31.12
C GLY A 113 21.04 -18.18 31.70
N ILE A 114 22.10 -18.04 30.91
CA ILE A 114 23.47 -18.37 31.30
C ILE A 114 23.94 -17.43 32.40
N GLU A 115 23.76 -16.12 32.24
CA GLU A 115 24.18 -15.12 33.22
C GLU A 115 23.55 -15.41 34.60
N LYS A 116 22.22 -15.55 34.65
CA LYS A 116 21.50 -15.89 35.88
C LYS A 116 21.86 -17.27 36.44
N GLY A 117 22.16 -18.22 35.56
CA GLY A 117 22.54 -19.58 35.94
C GLY A 117 23.91 -19.60 36.61
N ILE A 118 24.89 -18.89 36.04
CA ILE A 118 26.25 -18.77 36.57
C ILE A 118 26.22 -18.00 37.89
N GLU A 119 25.54 -16.86 37.96
CA GLU A 119 25.44 -16.05 39.18
C GLU A 119 24.86 -16.87 40.35
N LYS A 120 23.71 -17.52 40.14
CA LYS A 120 23.10 -18.39 41.16
C LYS A 120 23.95 -19.61 41.49
N GLY A 121 24.68 -20.14 40.52
CA GLY A 121 25.58 -21.28 40.73
C GLY A 121 26.77 -20.91 41.62
N ILE A 122 27.38 -19.75 41.35
CA ILE A 122 28.48 -19.20 42.16
C ILE A 122 28.00 -18.90 43.58
N GLU A 123 26.87 -18.20 43.73
CA GLU A 123 26.29 -17.87 45.04
C GLU A 123 26.03 -19.13 45.87
N LYS A 124 25.32 -20.13 45.30
CA LYS A 124 25.08 -21.41 45.98
C LYS A 124 26.37 -22.17 46.29
N GLY A 125 27.37 -22.10 45.41
CA GLY A 125 28.67 -22.73 45.63
C GLY A 125 29.42 -22.10 46.81
N ILE A 126 29.42 -20.77 46.91
CA ILE A 126 29.99 -20.01 48.03
C ILE A 126 29.27 -20.37 49.34
N GLU A 127 27.93 -20.37 49.34
CA GLU A 127 27.14 -20.74 50.52
C GLU A 127 27.41 -22.19 50.96
N GLN A 128 27.44 -23.14 50.02
CA GLN A 128 27.72 -24.53 50.32
C GLN A 128 29.13 -24.72 50.89
N THR A 129 30.10 -23.97 50.36
CA THR A 129 31.48 -23.97 50.86
C THR A 129 31.54 -23.44 52.30
N ALA A 130 30.84 -22.34 52.59
CA ALA A 130 30.73 -21.79 53.95
C ALA A 130 30.10 -22.80 54.92
N ARG A 131 28.99 -23.44 54.53
CA ARG A 131 28.33 -24.49 55.33
C ARG A 131 29.26 -25.66 55.62
N ASN A 132 30.01 -26.10 54.62
CA ASN A 132 30.95 -27.22 54.79
C ASN A 132 32.13 -26.82 55.71
N ALA A 133 32.65 -25.61 55.58
CA ALA A 133 33.71 -25.08 56.44
C ALA A 133 33.29 -25.04 57.92
N LEU A 134 32.08 -24.54 58.21
CA LEU A 134 31.51 -24.54 59.57
C LEU A 134 31.37 -25.96 60.13
N LYS A 135 30.87 -26.91 59.32
CA LYS A 135 30.76 -28.33 59.72
C LYS A 135 32.11 -28.97 60.03
N MET A 136 33.19 -28.50 59.42
CA MET A 136 34.56 -28.94 59.70
C MET A 136 35.20 -28.24 60.90
N GLY A 137 34.46 -27.35 61.59
CA GLY A 137 34.96 -26.63 62.76
C GLY A 137 35.83 -25.42 62.44
N ILE A 138 35.83 -24.94 61.19
CA ILE A 138 36.50 -23.68 60.83
C ILE A 138 35.73 -22.52 61.46
N SER A 139 36.45 -21.54 62.03
CA SER A 139 35.84 -20.40 62.70
C SER A 139 35.01 -19.54 61.73
N ILE A 140 34.00 -18.83 62.23
CA ILE A 140 33.19 -17.90 61.41
C ILE A 140 34.09 -16.84 60.76
N ALA A 141 35.09 -16.34 61.49
CA ALA A 141 36.01 -15.32 60.99
C ALA A 141 36.90 -15.83 59.84
N ASP A 142 37.38 -17.07 59.92
CA ASP A 142 38.19 -17.68 58.85
C ASP A 142 37.34 -18.09 57.65
N THR A 143 36.10 -18.55 57.91
CA THR A 143 35.11 -18.85 56.86
C THR A 143 34.73 -17.58 56.08
N ALA A 144 34.57 -16.44 56.77
CA ALA A 144 34.33 -15.13 56.15
C ALA A 144 35.47 -14.73 55.23
N LYS A 145 36.73 -14.90 55.67
CA LYS A 145 37.92 -14.64 54.85
C LYS A 145 38.00 -15.55 53.62
N LEU A 146 37.62 -16.82 53.76
CA LEU A 146 37.72 -17.82 52.68
C LEU A 146 36.63 -17.64 51.60
N THR A 147 35.42 -17.29 52.01
CA THR A 147 34.24 -17.29 51.13
C THR A 147 33.85 -15.89 50.64
N GLY A 148 34.40 -14.84 51.27
CA GLY A 148 34.04 -13.45 50.98
C GLY A 148 32.67 -13.04 51.54
N LEU A 149 31.98 -13.95 52.24
CA LEU A 149 30.72 -13.64 52.94
C LEU A 149 30.99 -12.86 54.23
N THR A 150 30.02 -12.04 54.62
CA THR A 150 30.04 -11.37 55.92
C THR A 150 29.82 -12.38 57.06
N PRO A 151 30.35 -12.12 58.27
CA PRO A 151 30.08 -12.96 59.44
C PRO A 151 28.57 -13.17 59.69
N GLU A 152 27.76 -12.12 59.48
CA GLU A 152 26.31 -12.15 59.60
C GLU A 152 25.62 -13.08 58.57
N GLN A 153 26.12 -13.12 57.33
CA GLN A 153 25.65 -14.06 56.32
C GLN A 153 26.01 -15.50 56.69
N ILE A 154 27.20 -15.73 57.24
CA ILE A 154 27.67 -17.06 57.66
C ILE A 154 26.89 -17.56 58.87
N GLU A 155 26.58 -16.70 59.84
CA GLU A 155 25.73 -17.04 60.99
C GLU A 155 24.33 -17.48 60.57
N LYS A 156 23.78 -16.93 59.47
CA LYS A 156 22.49 -17.38 58.90
C LYS A 156 22.56 -18.73 58.18
N LEU A 157 23.77 -19.21 57.84
CA LEU A 157 23.99 -20.47 57.14
C LEU A 157 24.28 -21.65 58.08
N GLY A 158 24.68 -21.38 59.33
CA GLY A 158 24.88 -22.37 60.40
C GLY A 158 23.58 -22.73 61.10
#